data_AF-A0A7Y6PK77-F1
#
_entry.id   AF-A0A7Y6PK77-F1
#
_cell.length_a   1.000
_cell.length_b   1.000
_cell.length_c   1.000
_cell.angle_alpha   90.00
_cell.angle_beta   90.00
_cell.angle_gamma   90.00
#
_symmetry.space_group_name_H-M   'P 1'
#
loop_
_entity.id
_entity.type
_entity.pdbx_description
1 polymer ?
#
loop_
_entity_poly.entity_id
_entity_poly.type
_entity_poly.pdbx_seq_one_letter_code
_entity_poly.pdbx_strand_id
1 'polypeptide(L)'
;MRPAGMEHDGRIHATAGVGPHGNEPISPAGRGVLLGALNVLVIGIALGASMGHGDVLSVAFFVSIVAILPAVVTGACLGALAGSMRAQPRWLRVPLLLVPALALVAALAMTFGLVSFAAVSAIPTSVAVLILERWTRERVEPVVPPARAHREASSR
;
A
#
# COMPACT_ATOMS: atom_id res chain seq x y z
N MET A 1 14.83 59.09 24.28
CA MET A 1 13.57 58.82 25.01
C MET A 1 12.69 57.92 24.14
N ARG A 2 12.29 56.77 24.70
CA ARG A 2 11.47 55.63 24.22
C ARG A 2 10.88 55.66 22.79
N PRO A 3 11.05 54.56 22.04
CA PRO A 3 9.97 53.96 21.26
C PRO A 3 9.21 52.92 22.11
N ALA A 4 7.90 53.10 22.14
CA ALA A 4 6.90 52.19 22.67
C ALA A 4 6.42 51.25 21.56
N GLY A 5 5.92 50.08 21.92
CA GLY A 5 5.14 49.22 21.01
C GLY A 5 5.69 47.82 20.90
N MET A 6 5.36 47.00 21.89
CA MET A 6 5.37 45.55 21.78
C MET A 6 4.24 45.10 20.83
N GLU A 7 4.58 44.49 19.70
CA GLU A 7 3.68 43.59 18.98
C GLU A 7 4.19 42.16 19.16
N HIS A 8 3.81 41.58 20.31
CA HIS A 8 3.81 40.14 20.49
C HIS A 8 2.58 39.59 19.73
N ASP A 9 2.74 39.30 18.44
CA ASP A 9 1.71 38.60 17.65
C ASP A 9 1.56 37.17 18.18
N GLY A 10 0.54 36.99 19.01
CA GLY A 10 0.10 35.74 19.58
C GLY A 10 -0.53 34.83 18.54
N ARG A 11 0.30 34.18 17.72
CA ARG A 11 -0.15 33.04 16.91
C ARG A 11 -0.16 31.76 17.74
N ILE A 12 -1.13 31.73 18.64
CA ILE A 12 -1.64 30.53 19.28
C ILE A 12 -2.72 29.92 18.37
N HIS A 13 -2.58 28.62 18.12
CA HIS A 13 -3.61 27.69 17.66
C HIS A 13 -4.29 27.95 16.30
N ALA A 14 -3.65 27.48 15.23
CA ALA A 14 -4.40 26.74 14.22
C ALA A 14 -4.33 25.25 14.58
N THR A 15 -5.15 24.85 15.55
CA THR A 15 -5.59 23.46 15.70
C THR A 15 -6.34 23.11 14.43
N ALA A 16 -5.62 22.52 13.46
CA ALA A 16 -6.24 21.84 12.34
C ALA A 16 -7.25 20.84 12.93
N GLY A 17 -8.51 21.06 12.58
CA GLY A 17 -9.67 20.52 13.28
C GLY A 17 -9.59 19.02 13.47
N VAL A 18 -9.68 18.61 14.74
CA VAL A 18 -10.14 17.26 15.11
C VAL A 18 -11.64 17.24 14.82
N GLY A 19 -11.99 16.90 13.58
CA GLY A 19 -13.32 16.43 13.25
C GLY A 19 -13.49 14.99 13.79
N PRO A 20 -14.55 14.69 14.56
CA PRO A 20 -14.78 13.33 15.05
C PRO A 20 -15.23 12.45 13.88
N HIS A 21 -14.47 11.36 13.66
CA HIS A 21 -14.57 10.40 12.54
C HIS A 21 -14.02 10.89 11.18
N GLY A 22 -12.79 11.41 11.19
CA GLY A 22 -11.99 11.60 9.98
C GLY A 22 -11.47 10.27 9.46
N ASN A 23 -11.86 9.89 8.25
CA ASN A 23 -11.23 8.81 7.49
C ASN A 23 -9.78 9.21 7.18
N GLU A 24 -8.86 9.00 8.12
CA GLU A 24 -7.44 9.24 7.87
C GLU A 24 -7.02 8.43 6.64
N PRO A 25 -6.42 9.08 5.62
CA PRO A 25 -6.01 8.36 4.42
C PRO A 25 -4.99 7.30 4.84
N ILE A 26 -5.37 6.02 4.68
CA ILE A 26 -4.53 4.86 5.04
C ILE A 26 -3.11 5.09 4.52
N SER A 27 -2.14 5.10 5.42
CA SER A 27 -0.73 5.32 5.11
C SER A 27 -0.24 4.29 4.08
N PRO A 28 0.81 4.60 3.28
CA PRO A 28 1.38 3.64 2.34
C PRO A 28 1.76 2.31 2.99
N ALA A 29 2.33 2.36 4.20
CA ALA A 29 2.62 1.19 5.01
C ALA A 29 1.35 0.42 5.38
N GLY A 30 0.29 1.12 5.82
CA GLY A 30 -1.02 0.50 6.13
C GLY A 30 -1.67 -0.17 4.93
N ARG A 31 -1.56 0.43 3.73
CA ARG A 31 -2.00 -0.18 2.46
C ARG A 31 -1.22 -1.45 2.14
N GLY A 32 0.09 -1.41 2.40
CA GLY A 32 0.97 -2.57 2.25
C GLY A 32 0.62 -3.70 3.21
N VAL A 33 0.36 -3.40 4.49
CA VAL A 33 -0.11 -4.38 5.50
C VAL A 33 -1.43 -5.02 5.06
N LEU A 34 -2.40 -4.21 4.64
CA LEU A 34 -3.70 -4.70 4.19
C LEU A 34 -3.55 -5.64 2.99
N LEU A 35 -2.75 -5.26 2.00
CA LEU A 35 -2.50 -6.11 0.82
C LEU A 35 -1.73 -7.38 1.19
N GLY A 36 -0.78 -7.31 2.12
CA GLY A 36 -0.07 -8.50 2.63
C GLY A 36 -1.03 -9.49 3.30
N ALA A 37 -1.90 -9.01 4.18
CA ALA A 37 -2.90 -9.85 4.86
C ALA A 37 -3.91 -10.47 3.87
N LEU A 38 -4.42 -9.67 2.92
CA LEU A 38 -5.32 -10.17 1.87
C LEU A 38 -4.65 -11.19 0.96
N ASN A 39 -3.38 -10.98 0.60
CA ASN A 39 -2.64 -11.91 -0.24
C ASN A 39 -2.50 -13.29 0.43
N VAL A 40 -2.18 -13.32 1.73
CA VAL A 40 -2.12 -14.58 2.50
C VAL A 40 -3.47 -15.28 2.55
N LEU A 41 -4.55 -14.53 2.78
CA LEU A 41 -5.89 -15.10 2.82
C LEU A 41 -6.27 -15.75 1.49
N VAL A 42 -6.01 -15.06 0.37
CA VAL A 42 -6.27 -15.59 -0.98
C VAL A 42 -5.45 -16.86 -1.25
N ILE A 43 -4.18 -16.87 -0.88
CA ILE A 43 -3.31 -18.05 -1.01
C ILE A 43 -3.83 -19.22 -0.17
N GLY A 44 -4.21 -18.96 1.10
CA GLY A 44 -4.75 -19.98 2.00
C GLY A 44 -6.04 -20.61 1.48
N ILE A 45 -6.97 -19.79 0.95
CA ILE A 45 -8.22 -20.27 0.34
C ILE A 45 -7.93 -21.09 -0.92
N ALA A 46 -7.04 -20.60 -1.79
CA ALA A 46 -6.67 -21.31 -3.02
C ALA A 46 -6.01 -22.66 -2.73
N LEU A 47 -5.13 -22.72 -1.73
CA LEU A 47 -4.51 -23.96 -1.26
C LEU A 47 -5.56 -24.93 -0.72
N GLY A 48 -6.43 -24.47 0.17
CA GLY A 48 -7.51 -25.28 0.72
C GLY A 48 -8.42 -25.84 -0.36
N ALA A 49 -8.80 -25.03 -1.35
CA ALA A 49 -9.61 -25.47 -2.49
C ALA A 49 -8.87 -26.49 -3.38
N SER A 50 -7.56 -26.31 -3.60
CA SER A 50 -6.75 -27.20 -4.43
C SER A 50 -6.49 -28.57 -3.80
N MET A 51 -6.45 -28.65 -2.47
CA MET A 51 -6.20 -29.91 -1.76
C MET A 51 -7.42 -30.82 -1.73
N GLY A 52 -8.62 -30.37 -2.13
CA GLY A 52 -9.80 -31.23 -2.28
C GLY A 52 -10.32 -31.88 -1.00
N HIS A 53 -9.71 -31.60 0.16
CA HIS A 53 -10.19 -32.04 1.46
C HIS A 53 -11.25 -31.04 1.91
N GLY A 54 -12.41 -31.52 2.38
CA GLY A 54 -13.59 -30.71 2.73
C GLY A 54 -13.42 -29.62 3.79
N ASP A 55 -12.19 -29.35 4.24
CA ASP A 55 -11.80 -28.39 5.26
C ASP A 55 -10.93 -27.26 4.68
N VAL A 56 -11.42 -26.61 3.62
CA VAL A 56 -10.81 -25.40 3.02
C VAL A 56 -10.54 -24.34 4.10
N LEU A 57 -11.46 -24.20 5.06
CA LEU A 57 -11.35 -23.26 6.18
C LEU A 57 -10.18 -23.58 7.11
N SER A 58 -9.96 -24.86 7.45
CA SER A 58 -8.87 -25.27 8.34
C SER A 58 -7.50 -25.03 7.70
N VAL A 59 -7.37 -25.32 6.40
CA VAL A 59 -6.14 -25.05 5.64
C VAL A 59 -5.90 -23.54 5.51
N ALA A 60 -6.93 -22.77 5.17
CA ALA A 60 -6.82 -21.32 5.07
C ALA A 60 -6.47 -20.68 6.42
N PHE A 61 -7.01 -21.19 7.53
CA PHE A 61 -6.73 -20.71 8.88
C PHE A 61 -5.29 -21.03 9.30
N PHE A 62 -4.82 -22.25 9.06
CA PHE A 62 -3.45 -22.66 9.34
C PHE A 62 -2.44 -21.80 8.56
N VAL A 63 -2.66 -21.64 7.25
CA VAL A 63 -1.83 -20.78 6.40
C VAL A 63 -1.87 -19.33 6.88
N SER A 64 -3.03 -18.84 7.30
CA SER A 64 -3.18 -17.49 7.83
C SER A 64 -2.37 -17.30 9.11
N ILE A 65 -2.48 -18.18 10.11
CA ILE A 65 -1.72 -18.03 11.36
C ILE A 65 -0.21 -18.01 11.11
N VAL A 66 0.27 -18.91 10.26
CA VAL A 66 1.70 -19.10 10.05
C VAL A 66 2.29 -18.01 9.15
N ALA A 67 1.57 -17.59 8.11
CA ALA A 67 2.08 -16.66 7.11
C ALA A 67 1.66 -15.21 7.33
N ILE A 68 0.72 -14.90 8.24
CA ILE A 68 0.24 -13.52 8.41
C ILE A 68 1.31 -12.59 8.94
N LEU A 69 2.11 -13.01 9.93
CA LEU A 69 3.17 -12.16 10.47
C LEU A 69 4.23 -11.80 9.41
N PRO A 70 4.84 -12.76 8.69
CA PRO A 70 5.81 -12.40 7.63
C PRO A 70 5.17 -11.59 6.50
N ALA A 71 3.89 -11.82 6.17
CA ALA A 71 3.19 -11.05 5.16
C ALA A 71 2.84 -9.63 5.60
N VAL A 72 2.47 -9.42 6.85
CA VAL A 72 2.21 -8.09 7.43
C VAL A 72 3.50 -7.29 7.47
N VAL A 73 4.60 -7.88 7.96
CA VAL A 73 5.91 -7.21 8.01
C VAL A 73 6.39 -6.86 6.61
N THR A 74 6.35 -7.81 5.68
CA THR A 74 6.77 -7.58 4.29
C THR A 74 5.85 -6.57 3.62
N GLY A 75 4.54 -6.66 3.83
CA GLY A 75 3.55 -5.71 3.35
C GLY A 75 3.84 -4.29 3.85
N ALA A 76 4.12 -4.11 5.14
CA ALA A 76 4.51 -2.83 5.71
C ALA A 76 5.78 -2.26 5.06
N CYS A 77 6.82 -3.08 4.90
CA CYS A 77 8.07 -2.68 4.24
C CYS A 77 7.84 -2.28 2.78
N LEU A 78 7.12 -3.11 2.00
CA LEU A 78 6.78 -2.81 0.61
C LEU A 78 5.93 -1.55 0.51
N GLY A 79 4.99 -1.34 1.43
CA GLY A 79 4.16 -0.15 1.49
C GLY A 79 4.97 1.11 1.79
N ALA A 80 5.91 1.05 2.74
CA ALA A 80 6.82 2.13 3.05
C ALA A 80 7.76 2.45 1.87
N LEU A 81 8.35 1.42 1.25
CA LEU A 81 9.18 1.55 0.05
C LEU A 81 8.41 2.14 -1.14
N ALA A 82 7.19 1.66 -1.37
CA ALA A 82 6.33 2.20 -2.41
C ALA A 82 5.94 3.66 -2.10
N GLY A 83 5.82 4.02 -0.83
CA GLY A 83 5.58 5.37 -0.35
C GLY A 83 6.78 6.32 -0.46
N SER A 84 8.02 5.83 -0.41
CA SER A 84 9.23 6.66 -0.60
C SER A 84 9.57 6.85 -2.09
N MET A 85 9.18 5.91 -2.96
CA MET A 85 9.47 5.93 -4.39
C MET A 85 8.35 6.57 -5.24
N ARG A 86 7.57 7.49 -4.69
CA ARG A 86 6.39 8.06 -5.35
C ARG A 86 6.69 8.70 -6.71
N ALA A 87 7.83 9.37 -6.83
CA ALA A 87 8.28 10.10 -8.01
C ALA A 87 9.05 9.24 -9.04
N GLN A 88 9.33 7.97 -8.74
CA GLN A 88 10.14 7.11 -9.61
C GLN A 88 9.32 6.52 -10.78
N PRO A 89 9.96 6.27 -11.93
CA PRO A 89 9.27 5.72 -13.09
C PRO A 89 8.84 4.26 -12.85
N ARG A 90 7.73 3.87 -13.51
CA ARG A 90 7.07 2.57 -13.30
C ARG A 90 8.01 1.38 -13.45
N TRP A 91 8.89 1.45 -14.45
CA TRP A 91 9.77 0.35 -14.85
C TRP A 91 10.81 0.01 -13.77
N LEU A 92 11.17 0.96 -12.90
CA LEU A 92 12.07 0.73 -11.78
C LEU A 92 11.31 0.28 -10.52
N ARG A 93 10.14 0.88 -10.31
CA ARG A 93 9.36 0.70 -9.08
C ARG A 93 8.70 -0.67 -8.99
N VAL A 94 8.16 -1.18 -10.11
CA VAL A 94 7.52 -2.50 -10.16
C VAL A 94 8.50 -3.63 -9.82
N PRO A 95 9.67 -3.79 -10.47
CA PRO A 95 10.59 -4.87 -10.13
C PRO A 95 11.13 -4.73 -8.70
N LEU A 96 11.37 -3.50 -8.23
CA LEU A 96 11.88 -3.26 -6.88
C LEU A 96 10.88 -3.66 -5.77
N LEU A 97 9.58 -3.61 -6.05
CA LEU A 97 8.53 -4.12 -5.15
C LEU A 97 8.26 -5.62 -5.39
N LEU A 98 8.34 -6.07 -6.63
CA LEU A 98 7.96 -7.42 -7.04
C LEU A 98 9.00 -8.48 -6.61
N VAL A 99 10.29 -8.19 -6.79
CA VAL A 99 11.38 -9.11 -6.43
C VAL A 99 11.34 -9.53 -4.95
N PRO A 100 11.32 -8.61 -3.96
CA PRO A 100 11.23 -9.00 -2.56
C PRO A 100 9.91 -9.72 -2.22
N ALA A 101 8.79 -9.36 -2.86
CA ALA A 101 7.51 -10.03 -2.65
C ALA A 101 7.53 -11.49 -3.15
N LEU A 102 8.08 -11.73 -4.35
CA LEU A 102 8.21 -13.08 -4.91
C LEU A 102 9.28 -13.90 -4.18
N ALA A 103 10.38 -13.27 -3.73
CA ALA A 103 11.39 -13.93 -2.92
C ALA A 103 10.80 -14.47 -1.60
N LEU A 104 9.90 -13.70 -0.95
CA LEU A 104 9.19 -14.18 0.23
C LEU A 104 8.30 -15.39 -0.11
N VAL A 105 7.53 -15.33 -1.19
CA VAL A 105 6.68 -16.45 -1.62
C VAL A 105 7.51 -17.71 -1.86
N ALA A 106 8.63 -17.59 -2.56
CA ALA A 106 9.55 -18.70 -2.79
C ALA A 106 10.15 -19.25 -1.48
N ALA A 107 10.58 -18.37 -0.56
CA ALA A 107 11.13 -18.76 0.73
C ALA A 107 10.10 -19.49 1.61
N LEU A 108 8.85 -19.01 1.66
CA LEU A 108 7.76 -19.68 2.36
C LEU A 108 7.45 -21.03 1.72
N ALA A 109 7.37 -21.08 0.39
CA ALA A 109 7.10 -22.33 -0.32
C ALA A 109 8.18 -23.40 -0.08
N MET A 110 9.46 -23.01 -0.02
CA MET A 110 10.55 -23.93 0.35
C MET A 110 10.46 -24.37 1.80
N THR A 111 10.23 -23.44 2.73
CA THR A 111 10.14 -23.71 4.17
C THR A 111 9.00 -24.70 4.50
N PHE A 112 7.87 -24.60 3.80
CA PHE A 112 6.69 -25.45 4.05
C PHE A 112 6.55 -26.63 3.07
N GLY A 113 7.50 -26.83 2.15
CA GLY A 113 7.42 -27.90 1.15
C GLY A 113 6.29 -27.72 0.12
N LEU A 114 5.80 -26.49 -0.07
CA LEU A 114 4.70 -26.13 -0.97
C LEU A 114 5.18 -25.55 -2.32
N VAL A 115 6.34 -25.99 -2.80
CA VAL A 115 7.01 -25.43 -4.00
C VAL A 115 6.12 -25.48 -5.25
N SER A 116 5.32 -26.54 -5.40
CA SER A 116 4.36 -26.69 -6.51
C SER A 116 3.30 -25.58 -6.54
N PHE A 117 3.02 -24.97 -5.40
CA PHE A 117 2.06 -23.86 -5.28
C PHE A 117 2.71 -22.49 -5.40
N ALA A 118 4.04 -22.38 -5.35
CA ALA A 118 4.75 -21.10 -5.42
C ALA A 118 4.43 -20.33 -6.72
N ALA A 119 4.38 -21.03 -7.85
CA ALA A 119 4.03 -20.44 -9.14
C ALA A 119 2.58 -19.92 -9.16
N VAL A 120 1.67 -20.65 -8.53
CA VAL A 120 0.25 -20.26 -8.42
C VAL A 120 0.10 -19.06 -7.48
N SER A 121 0.82 -19.05 -6.35
CA SER A 121 0.86 -17.95 -5.37
C SER A 121 1.56 -16.70 -5.89
N ALA A 122 2.42 -16.82 -6.90
CA ALA A 122 3.06 -15.66 -7.54
C ALA A 122 2.04 -14.76 -8.26
N ILE A 123 0.92 -15.30 -8.74
CA ILE A 123 -0.12 -14.55 -9.43
C ILE A 123 -0.80 -13.52 -8.49
N PRO A 124 -1.46 -13.92 -7.38
CA PRO A 124 -2.08 -12.96 -6.48
C PRO A 124 -1.06 -12.01 -5.84
N THR A 125 0.17 -12.48 -5.60
CA THR A 125 1.26 -11.64 -5.08
C THR A 125 1.65 -10.54 -6.08
N SER A 126 1.76 -10.88 -7.37
CA SER A 126 2.03 -9.90 -8.43
C SER A 126 0.90 -8.88 -8.55
N VAL A 127 -0.35 -9.33 -8.48
CA VAL A 127 -1.53 -8.46 -8.51
C VAL A 127 -1.51 -7.51 -7.30
N ALA A 128 -1.23 -8.01 -6.10
CA ALA A 128 -1.13 -7.19 -4.89
C ALA A 128 -0.03 -6.11 -5.02
N VAL A 129 1.12 -6.45 -5.58
CA VAL A 129 2.21 -5.48 -5.85
C VAL A 129 1.77 -4.41 -6.86
N LEU A 130 1.06 -4.79 -7.92
CA LEU A 130 0.54 -3.84 -8.91
C LEU A 130 -0.53 -2.91 -8.32
N ILE A 131 -1.39 -3.42 -7.44
CA ILE A 131 -2.37 -2.61 -6.71
C ILE A 131 -1.64 -1.64 -5.77
N LEU A 132 -0.64 -2.11 -5.03
CA LEU A 132 0.15 -1.29 -4.12
C LEU A 132 0.88 -0.16 -4.87
N GLU A 133 1.50 -0.47 -6.01
CA GLU A 133 2.14 0.52 -6.88
C GLU A 133 1.12 1.57 -7.35
N ARG A 134 -0.04 1.12 -7.87
CA ARG A 134 -1.10 2.02 -8.34
C ARG A 134 -1.62 2.93 -7.23
N TRP A 135 -1.79 2.40 -6.02
CA TRP A 135 -2.30 3.17 -4.88
C TRP A 135 -1.28 4.16 -4.34
N THR A 136 0.00 3.83 -4.39
CA THR A 136 1.06 4.69 -3.86
C THR A 136 1.63 5.63 -4.92
N ARG A 137 1.24 5.53 -6.18
CA ARG A 137 1.67 6.43 -7.24
C ARG A 137 1.11 7.84 -7.01
N GLU A 138 1.99 8.84 -7.16
CA GLU A 138 1.59 10.23 -7.20
C GLU A 138 0.78 10.48 -8.48
N ARG A 139 -0.45 10.98 -8.34
CA ARG A 139 -1.23 11.42 -9.50
C ARG A 139 -0.58 12.71 -9.97
N VAL A 140 0.09 12.67 -11.11
CA VAL A 140 0.50 13.88 -11.82
C VAL A 140 -0.80 14.61 -12.15
N GLU A 141 -1.09 15.68 -11.41
CA GLU A 141 -2.22 16.54 -11.68
C GLU A 141 -2.00 17.13 -13.09
N PRO A 142 -2.96 16.96 -14.02
CA PRO A 142 -2.78 17.52 -15.35
C PRO A 142 -2.61 19.02 -15.20
N VAL A 143 -1.47 19.55 -15.63
CA VAL A 143 -1.22 20.99 -15.71
C VAL A 143 -2.28 21.55 -16.64
N VAL A 144 -3.35 22.10 -16.08
CA VAL A 144 -4.38 22.80 -16.85
C VAL A 144 -3.65 23.94 -17.55
N PRO A 145 -3.61 23.97 -18.90
CA PRO A 145 -2.93 25.05 -19.59
C PRO A 145 -3.59 26.38 -19.19
N PRO A 146 -2.83 27.40 -18.74
CA PRO A 146 -3.36 28.68 -18.27
C PRO A 146 -4.24 29.39 -19.31
N ALA A 147 -4.15 28.98 -20.58
CA ALA A 147 -5.00 29.44 -21.68
C ALA A 147 -6.51 29.21 -21.46
N ARG A 148 -6.93 28.22 -20.65
CA ARG A 148 -8.37 28.02 -20.33
C ARG A 148 -8.89 28.95 -19.23
N ALA A 149 -8.04 29.40 -18.30
CA ALA A 149 -8.45 30.27 -17.20
C ALA A 149 -8.82 31.69 -17.68
N HIS A 150 -8.14 32.21 -18.71
CA HIS A 150 -8.43 33.53 -19.24
C HIS A 150 -9.71 33.59 -20.10
N ARG A 151 -10.15 32.47 -20.68
CA ARG A 151 -11.34 32.43 -21.55
C ARG A 151 -12.65 32.48 -20.77
N GLU A 152 -12.64 32.00 -19.52
CA GLU A 152 -13.81 32.03 -18.63
C GLU A 152 -13.91 33.34 -17.84
N ALA A 153 -12.79 34.04 -17.64
CA ALA A 153 -12.75 35.35 -17.00
C ALA A 153 -13.19 36.50 -17.94
N SER A 154 -13.11 36.33 -19.26
CA SER A 154 -13.53 37.35 -20.23
C SER A 154 -14.97 37.17 -20.72
N SER A 155 -15.71 36.19 -20.22
CA SER A 155 -17.11 35.92 -20.59
C SER A 155 -18.10 36.21 -19.44
N ARG A 156 -17.66 36.91 -18.40
CA ARG A 156 -18.49 37.51 -17.35
C ARG A 156 -18.33 39.03 -17.41
#